data_AF-A0A5B9EL23-F1
#
_entry.id   AF-A0A5B9EL23-F1
#
_cell.length_a   1.000
_cell.length_b   1.000
_cell.length_c   1.000
_cell.angle_alpha   90.00
_cell.angle_beta   90.00
_cell.angle_gamma   90.00
#
_symmetry.space_group_name_H-M   'P 1'
#
loop_
_entity.id
_entity.type
_entity.pdbx_description
1 polymer ?
#
loop_
_entity_poly.entity_id
_entity_poly.type
_entity_poly.pdbx_seq_one_letter_code
_entity_poly.pdbx_strand_id
1 'polypeptide(L)'
;MIILLYLTAACTQFPELDATLDQATLDAPYPDLVPLGPLLAQADGIAQTGQTSATAQASFDSRLVRLRAQAARLRGPVVDRATRARMARGIAIAALQ
;
A
#
# COMPACT_ATOMS: atom_id res chain seq x y z
N MET A 1 28.48 2.39 -5.59
CA MET A 1 28.65 3.66 -4.87
C MET A 1 27.37 4.15 -4.18
N ILE A 2 26.17 3.95 -4.75
CA ILE A 2 24.89 4.34 -4.11
C ILE A 2 24.52 3.49 -2.89
N ILE A 3 24.82 2.18 -2.92
CA ILE A 3 24.52 1.26 -1.80
C ILE A 3 25.25 1.69 -0.52
N LEU A 4 26.52 2.09 -0.64
CA LEU A 4 27.34 2.50 0.52
C LEU A 4 26.79 3.76 1.22
N LEU A 5 26.17 4.69 0.48
CA LEU A 5 25.52 5.88 1.05
C LEU A 5 24.24 5.55 1.83
N TYR A 6 23.51 4.49 1.44
CA TYR A 6 22.29 4.09 2.14
C TYR A 6 22.57 3.35 3.45
N LEU A 7 23.69 2.61 3.54
CA LEU A 7 24.06 1.91 4.76
C LEU A 7 24.50 2.86 5.89
N THR A 8 25.05 4.03 5.57
CA THR A 8 25.48 5.01 6.60
C THR A 8 24.32 5.83 7.17
N ALA A 9 23.23 6.02 6.42
CA ALA A 9 22.04 6.72 6.90
C ALA A 9 21.24 5.93 7.97
N ALA A 10 21.44 4.62 8.04
CA ALA A 10 20.84 3.76 9.07
C ALA A 10 21.66 3.70 10.37
N CYS A 11 22.93 4.14 10.34
CA CYS A 11 23.83 4.21 11.50
C CYS A 11 23.95 5.64 12.06
N THR A 12 22.87 6.44 11.99
CA THR A 12 22.85 7.73 12.67
C THR A 12 22.64 7.53 14.17
N GLN A 13 23.37 8.29 14.97
CA GLN A 13 23.24 8.27 16.42
C GLN A 13 21.82 8.70 16.80
N PHE A 14 21.15 7.92 17.66
CA PHE A 14 19.85 8.30 18.21
C PHE A 14 20.02 9.67 18.87
N PRO A 15 19.22 10.68 18.50
CA PRO A 15 19.33 11.99 19.14
C PRO A 15 18.98 11.83 20.62
N GLU A 16 19.80 12.42 21.49
CA GLU A 16 19.62 12.34 22.93
C GLU A 16 18.37 13.14 23.31
N LEU A 17 17.21 12.47 23.29
CA LEU A 17 15.90 13.06 23.55
C LEU A 17 15.84 13.71 24.94
N ASP A 18 16.57 13.15 25.90
CA ASP A 18 16.66 13.64 27.27
C ASP A 18 17.26 15.05 27.35
N ALA A 19 18.11 15.44 26.40
CA ALA A 19 18.66 16.79 26.33
C ALA A 19 17.66 17.83 25.76
N THR A 20 16.54 17.36 25.20
CA THR A 20 15.53 18.22 24.56
C THR A 20 14.34 18.52 25.49
N LEU A 21 14.17 17.74 26.55
CA LEU A 21 13.09 17.93 27.51
C LEU A 21 13.58 18.79 28.68
N ASP A 22 13.00 19.98 28.83
CA ASP A 22 13.22 20.80 30.02
C ASP A 22 12.56 20.16 31.25
N GLN A 23 13.08 20.47 32.45
CA GLN A 23 12.57 19.94 33.73
C GLN A 23 11.07 20.17 33.90
N ALA A 24 10.56 21.31 33.43
CA ALA A 24 9.13 21.62 33.45
C ALA A 24 8.27 20.62 32.64
N THR A 25 8.85 19.97 31.62
CA THR A 25 8.16 18.94 30.82
C THR A 25 8.17 17.59 31.52
N LEU A 26 9.23 17.28 32.27
CA LEU A 26 9.34 16.04 33.05
C LEU A 26 8.42 16.05 34.28
N ASP A 27 8.28 17.22 34.91
CA ASP A 27 7.39 17.42 36.06
C ASP A 27 5.94 17.70 35.66
N ALA A 28 5.65 17.77 34.35
CA ALA A 28 4.31 18.03 33.85
C ALA A 28 3.34 16.91 34.28
N PRO A 29 2.10 17.26 34.66
CA PRO A 29 1.09 16.25 34.94
C PRO A 29 0.83 15.39 33.69
N TYR A 30 0.58 14.10 33.93
CA TYR A 30 0.23 13.18 32.86
C TYR A 30 -1.04 13.66 32.15
N PRO A 31 -1.11 13.57 30.81
CA PRO A 31 -2.28 14.00 30.08
C PRO A 31 -3.50 13.14 30.44
N ASP A 32 -4.66 13.77 30.40
CA ASP A 32 -5.93 13.08 30.56
C ASP A 32 -6.16 12.09 29.41
N LEU A 33 -6.55 10.87 29.76
CA LEU A 33 -6.86 9.84 28.78
C LEU A 33 -8.22 10.12 28.13
N VAL A 34 -8.23 10.26 26.81
CA VAL A 34 -9.47 10.40 26.04
C VAL A 34 -10.18 9.05 25.99
N PRO A 35 -11.48 8.97 26.36
CA PRO A 35 -12.23 7.72 26.29
C PRO A 35 -12.33 7.16 24.87
N LEU A 36 -12.00 5.89 24.69
CA LEU A 36 -12.01 5.24 23.37
C LEU A 36 -13.41 4.97 22.83
N GLY A 37 -14.40 4.70 23.69
CA GLY A 37 -15.77 4.34 23.27
C GLY A 37 -16.42 5.36 22.33
N PRO A 38 -16.46 6.66 22.68
CA PRO A 38 -16.98 7.70 21.81
C PRO A 38 -16.22 7.83 20.48
N LEU A 39 -14.90 7.65 20.50
CA LEU A 39 -14.06 7.71 19.29
C LEU A 39 -14.38 6.55 18.34
N LEU A 40 -14.57 5.35 18.89
CA LEU A 40 -14.95 4.17 18.12
C LEU A 40 -16.36 4.33 17.53
N ALA A 41 -17.34 4.79 18.32
CA ALA A 41 -18.69 5.06 17.84
C ALA A 41 -18.70 6.11 16.71
N GLN A 42 -17.84 7.14 16.80
CA GLN A 42 -17.67 8.13 15.74
C GLN A 42 -17.05 7.52 14.48
N ALA A 43 -16.01 6.69 14.62
CA ALA A 43 -15.38 5.99 13.50
C ALA A 43 -16.37 5.06 12.78
N ASP A 44 -17.20 4.32 13.53
CA ASP A 44 -18.25 3.47 12.99
C ASP A 44 -19.31 4.29 12.24
N GLY A 45 -19.71 5.45 12.79
CA GLY A 45 -20.61 6.38 12.11
C GLY A 45 -20.04 6.93 10.78
N ILE A 46 -18.74 7.22 10.73
CA ILE A 46 -18.05 7.65 9.51
C ILE A 46 -18.04 6.51 8.47
N ALA A 47 -17.76 5.28 8.90
CA ALA A 47 -17.78 4.10 8.03
C ALA A 47 -19.18 3.84 7.43
N GLN A 48 -20.24 4.05 8.22
CA GLN A 48 -21.63 3.86 7.78
C GLN A 48 -22.13 4.97 6.86
N THR A 49 -21.72 6.22 7.12
CA THR A 49 -22.13 7.39 6.33
C THR A 49 -21.30 7.59 5.07
N GLY A 50 -20.22 6.82 4.89
CA GLY A 50 -19.37 6.89 3.70
C GLY A 50 -18.68 8.24 3.53
N GLN A 51 -18.39 8.93 4.64
CA GLN A 51 -17.77 10.26 4.64
C GLN A 51 -16.30 10.18 4.21
N THR A 52 -16.08 10.01 2.91
CA THR A 52 -14.79 10.21 2.26
C THR A 52 -14.79 11.58 1.62
N SER A 53 -13.70 12.34 1.72
CA SER A 53 -13.61 13.63 1.03
C SER A 53 -13.79 13.47 -0.48
N ALA A 54 -14.30 14.49 -1.16
CA ALA A 54 -14.41 14.51 -2.61
C ALA A 54 -13.04 14.26 -3.30
N THR A 55 -11.96 14.74 -2.67
CA THR A 55 -10.58 14.50 -3.14
C THR A 55 -10.17 13.03 -3.05
N ALA A 56 -10.53 12.33 -1.97
CA ALA A 56 -10.28 10.90 -1.82
C ALA A 56 -11.08 10.09 -2.84
N GLN A 57 -12.35 10.42 -3.05
CA GLN A 57 -13.21 9.76 -4.05
C GLN A 57 -12.62 9.88 -5.46
N ALA A 58 -12.24 11.08 -5.89
CA ALA A 58 -11.63 11.31 -7.20
C ALA A 58 -10.32 10.51 -7.39
N SER A 59 -9.51 10.41 -6.34
CA SER A 59 -8.29 9.59 -6.35
C SER A 59 -8.61 8.10 -6.54
N PHE A 60 -9.61 7.57 -5.83
CA PHE A 60 -10.04 6.17 -5.99
C PHE A 60 -10.59 5.89 -7.39
N ASP A 61 -11.44 6.77 -7.93
CA ASP A 61 -12.00 6.60 -9.28
C ASP A 61 -10.92 6.57 -10.35
N SER A 62 -9.95 7.48 -10.27
CA SER A 62 -8.82 7.53 -11.21
C SER A 62 -8.00 6.22 -11.19
N ARG A 63 -7.80 5.65 -10.00
CA ARG A 63 -7.09 4.36 -9.83
C ARG A 63 -7.93 3.23 -10.38
N LEU A 64 -9.23 3.21 -10.09
CA LEU A 64 -10.17 2.19 -10.54
C LEU A 64 -10.21 2.10 -12.07
N VAL A 65 -10.25 3.24 -12.76
CA VAL A 65 -10.17 3.32 -14.23
C VAL A 65 -8.85 2.72 -14.74
N ARG A 66 -7.72 3.10 -14.13
CA ARG A 66 -6.39 2.57 -14.51
C ARG A 66 -6.30 1.06 -14.35
N LEU A 67 -6.77 0.54 -13.22
CA LEU A 67 -6.79 -0.90 -12.94
C LEU A 67 -7.67 -1.66 -13.94
N ARG A 68 -8.85 -1.12 -14.27
CA ARG A 68 -9.74 -1.73 -15.28
C ARG A 68 -9.10 -1.75 -16.67
N ALA A 69 -8.43 -0.66 -17.06
CA ALA A 69 -7.69 -0.61 -18.33
C ALA A 69 -6.52 -1.60 -18.35
N GLN A 70 -5.76 -1.71 -17.26
CA GLN A 70 -4.69 -2.69 -17.12
C GLN A 70 -5.22 -4.12 -17.20
N ALA A 71 -6.31 -4.43 -16.49
CA ALA A 71 -6.95 -5.75 -16.55
C ALA A 71 -7.42 -6.07 -17.98
N ALA A 72 -8.00 -5.12 -18.71
CA ALA A 72 -8.40 -5.32 -20.09
C ALA A 72 -7.21 -5.70 -21.00
N ARG A 73 -6.05 -5.06 -20.80
CA ARG A 73 -4.82 -5.42 -21.52
C ARG A 73 -4.31 -6.82 -21.17
N LEU A 74 -4.41 -7.21 -19.91
CA LEU A 74 -3.94 -8.51 -19.42
C LEU A 74 -4.85 -9.68 -19.81
N ARG A 75 -6.11 -9.42 -20.19
CA ARG A 75 -7.06 -10.46 -20.62
C ARG A 75 -6.74 -11.05 -22.00
N GLY A 76 -5.79 -10.48 -22.75
CA GLY A 76 -5.34 -11.03 -24.01
C GLY A 76 -4.60 -12.35 -23.85
N PRO A 77 -4.55 -13.20 -24.89
CA PRO A 77 -3.76 -14.43 -24.85
C PRO A 77 -2.27 -14.10 -24.69
N VAL A 78 -1.63 -14.65 -23.65
CA VAL A 78 -0.19 -14.48 -23.35
C VAL A 78 0.70 -15.06 -24.45
N VAL A 79 0.19 -16.07 -25.16
CA VAL A 79 0.88 -16.74 -26.26
C VAL A 79 0.18 -16.39 -27.56
N ASP A 80 0.94 -15.87 -28.53
CA ASP A 80 0.41 -15.55 -29.86
C ASP A 80 -0.12 -16.80 -30.57
N ARG A 81 -0.98 -16.59 -31.58
CA ARG A 81 -1.68 -17.70 -32.25
C ARG A 81 -0.71 -18.68 -32.93
N ALA A 82 0.37 -18.19 -33.52
CA ALA A 82 1.33 -19.04 -34.23
C ALA A 82 2.12 -19.92 -33.25
N THR A 83 2.57 -19.33 -32.12
CA THR A 83 3.25 -20.08 -31.06
C THR A 83 2.31 -21.10 -30.41
N ARG A 84 1.05 -20.73 -30.15
CA ARG A 84 0.04 -21.66 -29.63
C ARG A 84 -0.21 -22.83 -30.57
N ALA A 85 -0.28 -22.59 -31.87
CA ALA A 85 -0.42 -23.64 -32.87
C ALA A 85 0.81 -24.56 -32.91
N ARG A 86 2.02 -24.01 -32.70
CA ARG A 86 3.26 -24.82 -32.59
C ARG A 86 3.23 -25.73 -31.36
N MET A 87 2.83 -25.19 -30.21
CA MET A 87 2.70 -25.97 -28.97
C MET A 87 1.68 -27.10 -29.12
N ALA A 88 0.49 -26.81 -29.68
CA ALA A 88 -0.54 -27.81 -29.91
C ALA A 88 -0.07 -28.96 -30.83
N ARG A 89 0.68 -28.65 -31.89
CA ARG A 89 1.30 -29.67 -32.75
C ARG A 89 2.32 -30.52 -32.00
N GLY A 90 3.16 -29.92 -31.16
CA GLY A 90 4.14 -30.66 -30.36
C GLY A 90 3.49 -31.68 -29.41
N ILE A 91 2.38 -31.29 -28.76
CA ILE A 91 1.61 -32.18 -27.87
C ILE A 91 0.96 -33.32 -28.66
N ALA A 92 0.37 -33.02 -29.84
CA ALA A 92 -0.29 -34.04 -30.66
C ALA A 92 0.68 -35.11 -31.17
N ILE A 93 1.93 -34.74 -31.50
CA ILE A 93 2.97 -35.68 -31.93
C ILE A 93 3.44 -36.54 -30.75
N ALA A 94 3.65 -35.94 -29.58
CA ALA A 94 4.04 -36.67 -28.37
C ALA A 94 2.96 -37.67 -27.89
N ALA A 95 1.68 -37.40 -28.15
CA ALA A 95 0.57 -38.30 -27.79
C ALA A 95 0.41 -39.52 -28.71
N LEU A 96 1.14 -39.57 -29.83
CA LEU A 96 1.15 -40.69 -30.78
C LEU A 96 2.35 -41.64 -30.58
N GLN A 97 3.23 -41.34 -29.63
CA GLN A 97 4.36 -42.18 -29.20
C GLN A 97 4.05 -42.85 -27.87
#